data_AF-A0A5D2Q7N6-F1
#
_entry.id   AF-A0A5D2Q7N6-F1
#
_cell.length_a   1.000
_cell.length_b   1.000
_cell.length_c   1.000
_cell.angle_alpha   90.00
_cell.angle_beta   90.00
_cell.angle_gamma   90.00
#
_symmetry.space_group_name_H-M   'P 1'
#
loop_
_entity.id
_entity.type
_entity.pdbx_description
1 polymer ?
#
loop_
_entity_poly.entity_id
_entity_poly.type
_entity_poly.pdbx_seq_one_letter_code
_entity_poly.pdbx_strand_id
1 'polypeptide(L)'
;MTNVYGGESPSRLEDYHPSRVLTLVYQPFAFGTMSILAYNESKINTRRRNIFGYSLFVASTFMLLVLDLATSGRGGLGSFIGICVIVAFFGVADACVQGGIVGDLSFMLPDFIQSFFAGLAASGALTSALRLITKAAFEKSNNGLRKGAMLFLAISTLFEFLCVLLYTYFFPKLPIVKYFRSKAALEGSKTVQADLAAAGIQTKEDHNEQNERLSNKQLFIQNIDYALDLFLIYVLTLSIFPGFLYENTGEHKLGT
;
A
#
# COMPACT_ATOMS: atom_id res chain seq x y z
N MET A 1 -21.42 -49.07 28.03
CA MET A 1 -19.96 -48.88 27.96
C MET A 1 -19.70 -47.80 26.90
N THR A 2 -19.78 -46.49 27.20
CA THR A 2 -18.79 -45.60 27.86
C THR A 2 -17.37 -45.68 27.28
N ASN A 3 -17.02 -44.73 26.38
CA ASN A 3 -16.06 -43.62 26.60
C ASN A 3 -15.45 -43.15 25.25
N VAL A 4 -15.71 -41.91 24.80
CA VAL A 4 -14.98 -40.65 25.08
C VAL A 4 -13.64 -40.54 24.32
N TYR A 5 -13.66 -39.80 23.22
CA TYR A 5 -12.67 -38.82 22.72
C TYR A 5 -13.50 -37.93 21.77
N GLY A 6 -13.58 -36.62 21.84
CA GLY A 6 -12.74 -35.59 22.45
C GLY A 6 -13.05 -34.38 21.57
N GLY A 7 -13.62 -33.32 22.16
CA GLY A 7 -14.05 -32.16 21.41
C GLY A 7 -12.86 -31.44 20.77
N GLU A 8 -12.93 -31.25 19.46
CA GLU A 8 -12.41 -30.03 18.84
C GLU A 8 -13.59 -29.39 18.13
N SER A 9 -14.10 -28.33 18.74
CA SER A 9 -14.94 -27.35 18.07
C SER A 9 -14.26 -26.94 16.76
N PRO A 10 -14.92 -27.03 15.59
CA PRO A 10 -14.36 -26.46 14.38
C PRO A 10 -14.22 -24.96 14.63
N SER A 11 -12.98 -24.49 14.66
CA SER A 11 -12.68 -23.08 14.75
C SER A 11 -13.38 -22.38 13.58
N ARG A 12 -14.45 -21.63 13.88
CA ARG A 12 -15.31 -20.84 12.97
C ARG A 12 -14.56 -19.84 12.05
N LEU A 13 -13.23 -19.89 12.01
CA LEU A 13 -12.36 -19.08 11.18
C LEU A 13 -11.99 -19.75 9.85
N GLU A 14 -12.23 -21.06 9.68
CA GLU A 14 -11.88 -21.78 8.44
C GLU A 14 -12.84 -21.51 7.27
N ASP A 15 -14.06 -21.05 7.53
CA ASP A 15 -15.03 -20.68 6.48
C ASP A 15 -14.88 -19.22 6.00
N TYR A 16 -14.01 -18.42 6.63
CA TYR A 16 -13.77 -17.03 6.20
C TYR A 16 -12.71 -16.98 5.10
N HIS A 17 -13.12 -16.55 3.91
CA HIS A 17 -12.25 -16.38 2.74
C HIS A 17 -10.99 -15.54 3.12
N PRO A 18 -9.78 -16.13 3.21
CA PRO A 18 -8.61 -15.47 3.80
C PRO A 18 -8.27 -14.14 3.11
N SER A 19 -8.52 -14.08 1.80
CA SER A 19 -8.39 -12.88 0.97
C SER A 19 -9.16 -11.68 1.52
N ARG A 20 -10.35 -11.88 2.11
CA ARG A 20 -11.18 -10.81 2.67
C ARG A 20 -10.57 -10.26 3.96
N VAL A 21 -10.03 -11.13 4.81
CA VAL A 21 -9.39 -10.74 6.07
C VAL A 21 -8.11 -9.95 5.79
N LEU A 22 -7.32 -10.36 4.79
CA LEU A 22 -6.11 -9.63 4.42
C LEU A 22 -6.44 -8.21 3.93
N THR A 23 -7.45 -8.04 3.08
CA THR A 23 -7.90 -6.72 2.63
C THR A 23 -8.40 -5.87 3.80
N LEU A 24 -9.19 -6.46 4.70
CA LEU A 24 -9.73 -5.78 5.89
C LEU A 24 -8.65 -5.37 6.88
N VAL A 25 -7.50 -6.06 6.91
CA VAL A 25 -6.33 -5.63 7.67
C VAL A 25 -5.55 -4.56 6.91
N TYR A 26 -5.28 -4.74 5.62
CA TYR A 26 -4.49 -3.78 4.84
C TYR A 26 -5.08 -2.36 4.85
N GLN A 27 -6.37 -2.27 4.54
CA GLN A 27 -7.09 -1.03 4.27
C GLN A 27 -7.14 -0.02 5.44
N PRO A 28 -7.52 -0.40 6.68
CA PRO A 28 -7.52 0.53 7.81
C PRO A 28 -6.11 0.98 8.21
N PHE A 29 -5.10 0.11 8.07
CA PHE A 29 -3.72 0.48 8.33
C PHE A 29 -3.21 1.47 7.29
N ALA A 30 -3.54 1.27 6.01
CA ALA A 30 -3.23 2.22 4.95
C ALA A 30 -3.91 3.57 5.20
N PHE A 31 -5.22 3.58 5.42
CA PHE A 31 -5.99 4.81 5.63
C PHE A 31 -5.61 5.55 6.91
N GLY A 32 -5.45 4.81 8.02
CA GLY A 32 -5.02 5.36 9.31
C GLY A 32 -3.63 5.98 9.22
N THR A 33 -2.67 5.26 8.63
CA THR A 33 -1.30 5.78 8.42
C THR A 33 -1.33 7.01 7.52
N MET A 34 -2.08 6.99 6.42
CA MET A 34 -2.22 8.13 5.52
C MET A 34 -2.78 9.36 6.25
N SER A 35 -3.83 9.18 7.05
CA SER A 35 -4.46 10.24 7.83
C SER A 35 -3.51 10.87 8.86
N ILE A 36 -2.73 10.02 9.56
CA ILE A 36 -1.71 10.47 10.52
C ILE A 36 -0.60 11.25 9.80
N LEU A 37 -0.12 10.73 8.67
CA LEU A 37 0.92 11.38 7.85
C LEU A 37 0.45 12.72 7.27
N ALA A 38 -0.81 12.81 6.84
CA ALA A 38 -1.42 14.05 6.34
C ALA A 38 -1.58 15.08 7.47
N TYR A 39 -1.96 14.65 8.67
CA TYR A 39 -2.06 15.55 9.83
C TYR A 39 -0.69 16.08 10.27
N ASN A 40 0.34 15.23 10.24
CA ASN A 40 1.70 15.56 10.70
C ASN A 40 2.65 16.00 9.56
N GLU A 41 2.10 16.32 8.39
CA GLU A 41 2.83 16.62 7.15
C GLU A 41 3.88 17.72 7.32
N SER A 42 3.59 18.72 8.18
CA SER A 42 4.48 19.85 8.42
C SER A 42 5.85 19.52 9.03
N LYS A 43 6.06 18.30 9.56
CA LYS A 43 7.31 17.89 10.24
C LYS A 43 8.10 16.78 9.54
N ILE A 44 7.56 16.11 8.51
CA ILE A 44 8.16 14.89 7.96
C ILE A 44 8.61 15.14 6.51
N ASN A 45 9.90 14.99 6.24
CA ASN A 45 10.44 15.05 4.87
C ASN A 45 9.85 13.94 3.99
N THR A 46 9.18 14.32 2.91
CA THR A 46 8.54 13.41 1.95
C THR A 46 9.50 12.37 1.38
N ARG A 47 10.75 12.75 1.08
CA ARG A 47 11.76 11.79 0.61
C ARG A 47 12.11 10.73 1.62
N ARG A 48 12.28 11.11 2.90
CA ARG A 48 12.59 10.14 3.96
C ARG A 48 11.41 9.19 4.17
N ARG A 49 10.18 9.70 4.07
CA ARG A 49 8.94 8.92 4.10
C ARG A 49 8.87 7.92 2.95
N ASN A 50 9.23 8.33 1.74
CA ASN A 50 9.17 7.46 0.57
C ASN A 50 10.27 6.38 0.58
N ILE A 51 11.51 6.72 0.98
CA ILE A 51 12.60 5.74 1.17
C ILE A 51 12.22 4.73 2.26
N PHE A 52 11.64 5.20 3.37
CA PHE A 52 11.15 4.32 4.43
C PHE A 52 10.06 3.36 3.91
N GLY A 53 9.07 3.87 3.20
CA GLY A 53 8.00 3.05 2.62
C GLY A 53 8.51 2.00 1.63
N TYR A 54 9.38 2.38 0.70
CA TYR A 54 10.02 1.44 -0.24
C TYR A 54 10.86 0.37 0.46
N SER A 55 11.62 0.75 1.49
CA SER A 55 12.40 -0.21 2.28
C SER A 55 11.48 -1.19 3.02
N LEU A 56 10.35 -0.69 3.54
CA LEU A 56 9.36 -1.49 4.24
C LEU A 56 8.63 -2.45 3.29
N PHE A 57 8.37 -2.07 2.04
CA PHE A 57 7.85 -2.97 0.99
C PHE A 57 8.80 -4.16 0.78
N VAL A 58 10.07 -3.90 0.47
CA VAL A 58 11.07 -4.95 0.24
C VAL A 58 11.21 -5.86 1.47
N ALA A 59 11.26 -5.29 2.67
CA ALA A 59 11.37 -6.05 3.91
C ALA A 59 10.13 -6.94 4.13
N SER A 60 8.92 -6.42 3.87
CA SER A 60 7.66 -7.14 4.03
C SER A 60 7.54 -8.31 3.04
N THR A 61 7.88 -8.09 1.77
CA THR A 61 7.86 -9.15 0.75
C THR A 61 8.91 -10.22 1.04
N PHE A 62 10.10 -9.82 1.49
CA PHE A 62 11.12 -10.77 1.94
C PHE A 62 10.65 -11.58 3.15
N MET A 63 9.99 -10.96 4.13
CA MET A 63 9.39 -11.66 5.28
C MET A 63 8.31 -12.66 4.85
N LEU A 64 7.47 -12.33 3.86
CA LEU A 64 6.52 -13.30 3.30
C LEU A 64 7.24 -14.51 2.71
N LEU A 65 8.31 -14.30 1.95
CA LEU A 65 9.09 -15.38 1.36
C LEU A 65 9.71 -16.28 2.44
N VAL A 66 10.29 -15.68 3.49
CA VAL A 66 10.83 -16.42 4.65
C VAL A 66 9.74 -17.19 5.40
N LEU A 67 8.56 -16.58 5.60
CA LEU A 67 7.43 -17.20 6.28
C LEU A 67 6.90 -18.40 5.48
N ASP A 68 6.78 -18.28 4.17
CA ASP A 68 6.36 -19.36 3.26
C ASP A 68 7.38 -20.52 3.20
N LEU A 69 8.66 -20.20 3.37
CA LEU A 69 9.73 -21.19 3.45
C LEU A 69 9.72 -21.91 4.81
N ALA A 70 9.69 -21.16 5.91
CA ALA A 70 9.75 -21.65 7.28
C ALA A 70 8.53 -22.50 7.67
N THR A 71 7.35 -22.09 7.21
CA THR A 71 6.10 -22.81 7.47
C THR A 71 6.00 -24.12 6.67
N SER A 72 6.89 -24.31 5.68
CA SER A 72 6.86 -25.44 4.74
C SER A 72 5.48 -25.71 4.10
N GLY A 73 4.64 -24.67 4.02
CA GLY A 73 3.25 -24.77 3.55
C GLY A 73 2.28 -25.50 4.50
N ARG A 74 2.68 -25.81 5.74
CA ARG A 74 1.75 -26.31 6.76
C ARG A 74 0.89 -25.15 7.27
N GLY A 75 -0.34 -25.08 6.78
CA GLY A 75 -1.34 -24.13 7.28
C GLY A 75 -1.50 -24.27 8.80
N GLY A 76 -1.58 -23.13 9.48
CA GLY A 76 -1.76 -23.07 10.92
C GLY A 76 -2.00 -21.63 11.39
N LEU A 77 -2.57 -21.48 12.58
CA LEU A 77 -2.96 -20.19 13.15
C LEU A 77 -1.78 -19.21 13.22
N GLY A 78 -0.58 -19.68 13.57
CA GLY A 78 0.63 -18.86 13.64
C GLY A 78 1.07 -18.29 12.29
N SER A 79 0.99 -19.08 11.22
CA SER A 79 1.30 -18.60 9.87
C SER A 79 0.28 -17.58 9.39
N PHE A 80 -1.00 -17.78 9.70
CA PHE A 80 -2.05 -16.83 9.36
C PHE A 80 -1.85 -15.48 10.06
N ILE A 81 -1.58 -15.50 11.38
CA ILE A 81 -1.26 -14.29 12.15
C ILE A 81 -0.02 -13.59 11.56
N GLY A 82 1.01 -14.35 11.19
CA GLY A 82 2.21 -13.82 10.54
C GLY A 82 1.90 -13.08 9.23
N ILE A 83 1.08 -13.69 8.36
CA ILE A 83 0.65 -13.05 7.10
C ILE A 83 -0.17 -11.78 7.39
N CYS A 84 -1.09 -11.79 8.36
CA CYS A 84 -1.87 -10.60 8.72
C CYS A 84 -0.97 -9.44 9.19
N VAL A 85 0.03 -9.71 10.03
CA VAL A 85 1.00 -8.70 10.49
C VAL A 85 1.79 -8.13 9.31
N ILE A 86 2.25 -8.97 8.40
CA ILE A 86 2.99 -8.52 7.22
C ILE A 86 2.09 -7.67 6.30
N VAL A 87 0.82 -8.04 6.13
CA VAL A 87 -0.15 -7.26 5.36
C VAL A 87 -0.45 -5.90 6.00
N ALA A 88 -0.45 -5.79 7.33
CA ALA A 88 -0.51 -4.49 8.00
C ALA A 88 0.71 -3.61 7.66
N PHE A 89 1.92 -4.19 7.63
CA PHE A 89 3.12 -3.47 7.20
C PHE A 89 3.07 -3.04 5.73
N PHE A 90 2.51 -3.86 4.84
CA PHE A 90 2.25 -3.43 3.46
C PHE A 90 1.32 -2.22 3.39
N GLY A 91 0.26 -2.18 4.19
CA GLY A 91 -0.64 -1.02 4.26
C GLY A 91 0.08 0.26 4.72
N VAL A 92 0.94 0.14 5.74
CA VAL A 92 1.78 1.26 6.23
C VAL A 92 2.77 1.72 5.14
N ALA A 93 3.42 0.77 4.47
CA ALA A 93 4.38 1.04 3.40
C ALA A 93 3.70 1.78 2.23
N ASP A 94 2.54 1.30 1.80
CA ASP A 94 1.74 1.89 0.73
C ASP A 94 1.32 3.32 1.05
N ALA A 95 0.80 3.55 2.26
CA ALA A 95 0.44 4.90 2.71
C ALA A 95 1.64 5.86 2.69
N CYS A 96 2.83 5.38 3.08
CA CYS A 96 4.05 6.19 3.04
C CYS A 96 4.47 6.54 1.61
N VAL A 97 4.44 5.56 0.69
CA VAL A 97 4.89 5.70 -0.69
C VAL A 97 3.86 6.44 -1.54
N GLN A 98 2.65 5.89 -1.65
CA GLN A 98 1.59 6.44 -2.49
C GLN A 98 1.22 7.84 -2.03
N GLY A 99 1.07 8.05 -0.71
CA GLY A 99 0.83 9.37 -0.16
C GLY A 99 1.98 10.34 -0.43
N GLY A 100 3.22 9.85 -0.35
CA GLY A 100 4.43 10.64 -0.63
C GLY A 100 4.48 11.15 -2.05
N ILE A 101 4.34 10.24 -3.00
CA ILE A 101 4.43 10.53 -4.42
C ILE A 101 3.24 11.36 -4.90
N VAL A 102 2.01 11.03 -4.49
CA VAL A 102 0.82 11.80 -4.87
C VAL A 102 0.89 13.23 -4.31
N GLY A 103 1.38 13.40 -3.07
CA GLY A 103 1.64 14.72 -2.51
C GLY A 103 2.65 15.51 -3.34
N ASP A 104 3.81 14.94 -3.66
CA ASP A 104 4.83 15.60 -4.50
C ASP A 104 4.30 15.94 -5.91
N LEU A 105 3.50 15.05 -6.51
CA LEU A 105 2.94 15.22 -7.85
C LEU A 105 1.79 16.23 -7.89
N SER A 106 1.08 16.47 -6.77
CA SER A 106 0.00 17.47 -6.70
C SER A 106 0.48 18.90 -6.89
N PHE A 107 1.77 19.17 -6.64
CA PHE A 107 2.43 20.44 -6.96
C PHE A 107 2.92 20.52 -8.42
N MET A 108 2.73 19.46 -9.20
CA MET A 108 3.10 19.38 -10.62
C MET A 108 1.86 19.46 -11.52
N LEU A 109 2.05 19.28 -12.83
CA LEU A 109 0.95 19.26 -13.80
C LEU A 109 0.05 18.01 -13.61
N PRO A 110 -1.26 18.12 -13.90
CA PRO A 110 -2.22 17.02 -13.76
C PRO A 110 -1.85 15.77 -14.59
N ASP A 111 -1.17 15.95 -15.72
CA ASP A 111 -0.71 14.85 -16.58
C ASP A 111 0.23 13.88 -15.86
N PHE A 112 1.01 14.36 -14.87
CA PHE A 112 1.90 13.50 -14.09
C PHE A 112 1.14 12.63 -13.09
N ILE A 113 0.13 13.19 -12.42
CA ILE A 113 -0.78 12.43 -11.54
C ILE A 113 -1.49 11.35 -12.35
N GLN A 114 -2.03 11.72 -13.52
CA GLN A 114 -2.72 10.77 -14.39
C GLN A 114 -1.78 9.66 -14.87
N SER A 115 -0.56 10.00 -15.29
CA SER A 115 0.44 9.01 -15.71
C SER A 115 0.83 8.08 -14.56
N PHE A 116 0.94 8.59 -13.33
CA PHE A 116 1.23 7.78 -12.15
C PHE A 116 0.11 6.77 -11.84
N PHE A 117 -1.15 7.21 -11.84
CA PHE A 117 -2.29 6.29 -11.62
C PHE A 117 -2.47 5.29 -12.76
N ALA A 118 -2.20 5.69 -14.01
CA ALA A 118 -2.19 4.77 -15.14
C ALA A 118 -1.09 3.69 -14.99
N GLY A 119 0.10 4.10 -14.53
CA GLY A 119 1.18 3.17 -14.18
C GLY A 119 0.80 2.20 -13.05
N LEU A 120 0.13 2.70 -12.00
CA LEU A 120 -0.39 1.87 -10.92
C LEU A 120 -1.37 0.81 -11.44
N ALA A 121 -2.33 1.21 -12.28
CA ALA A 121 -3.27 0.28 -12.91
C ALA A 121 -2.57 -0.77 -13.80
N ALA A 122 -1.61 -0.34 -14.62
CA ALA A 122 -0.81 -1.23 -15.46
C ALA A 122 -0.02 -2.25 -14.62
N SER A 123 0.53 -1.83 -13.48
CA SER A 123 1.25 -2.74 -12.56
C SER A 123 0.33 -3.81 -11.96
N GLY A 124 -0.92 -3.47 -11.63
CA GLY A 124 -1.92 -4.43 -11.15
C GLY A 124 -2.31 -5.46 -12.22
N ALA A 125 -2.47 -5.01 -13.47
CA ALA A 125 -2.70 -5.90 -14.60
C ALA A 125 -1.51 -6.84 -14.85
N LEU A 126 -0.28 -6.31 -14.83
CA LEU A 126 0.95 -7.09 -14.97
C LEU A 126 1.09 -8.14 -13.86
N THR A 127 0.83 -7.74 -12.61
CA THR A 127 0.87 -8.63 -11.44
C THR A 127 -0.14 -9.78 -11.58
N SER A 128 -1.35 -9.47 -12.05
CA SER A 128 -2.39 -10.47 -12.30
C SER A 128 -2.00 -11.44 -13.42
N ALA A 129 -1.46 -10.92 -14.53
CA ALA A 129 -0.96 -11.73 -15.62
C ALA A 129 0.18 -12.66 -15.17
N LEU A 130 1.14 -12.13 -14.41
CA LEU A 130 2.26 -12.91 -13.86
C LEU A 130 1.76 -14.04 -12.94
N ARG A 131 0.76 -13.76 -12.09
CA ARG A 131 0.13 -14.75 -11.21
C ARG A 131 -0.57 -15.85 -12.01
N LEU A 132 -1.28 -15.51 -13.08
CA LEU A 132 -1.94 -16.49 -13.96
C LEU A 132 -0.92 -17.35 -14.71
N ILE A 133 0.11 -16.75 -15.30
CA ILE A 133 1.19 -17.45 -16.00
C ILE A 133 1.88 -18.43 -15.05
N THR A 134 2.18 -17.97 -13.83
CA THR A 134 2.88 -18.79 -12.84
C THR A 134 1.98 -19.93 -12.34
N LYS A 135 0.68 -19.69 -12.15
CA LYS A 135 -0.27 -20.77 -11.84
C LYS A 135 -0.33 -21.80 -12.96
N ALA A 136 -0.45 -21.37 -14.22
CA ALA A 136 -0.54 -22.24 -15.39
C ALA A 136 0.76 -23.05 -15.62
N ALA A 137 1.92 -22.43 -15.41
CA ALA A 137 3.23 -23.08 -15.59
C ALA A 137 3.47 -24.22 -14.58
N PHE A 138 2.92 -24.10 -13.37
CA PHE A 138 3.13 -25.08 -12.30
C PHE A 138 1.94 -26.00 -12.02
N GLU A 139 0.83 -25.88 -12.75
CA GLU A 139 -0.39 -26.66 -12.53
C GLU A 139 -0.17 -28.19 -12.61
N LYS A 140 0.80 -28.64 -13.42
CA LYS A 140 1.14 -30.06 -13.61
C LYS A 140 2.21 -30.61 -12.65
N SER A 141 2.70 -29.81 -11.69
CA SER A 141 3.79 -30.20 -10.78
C SER A 141 3.26 -30.59 -9.39
N ASN A 142 3.84 -31.63 -8.77
CA ASN A 142 3.60 -31.91 -7.34
C ASN A 142 4.07 -30.70 -6.50
N ASN A 143 3.18 -30.16 -5.66
CA ASN A 143 3.34 -28.87 -4.96
C ASN A 143 3.49 -27.64 -5.88
N GLY A 144 2.93 -27.71 -7.09
CA GLY A 144 3.04 -26.66 -8.11
C GLY A 144 2.55 -25.29 -7.67
N LEU A 145 1.39 -25.22 -7.00
CA LEU A 145 0.83 -23.93 -6.55
C LEU A 145 1.76 -23.20 -5.56
N ARG A 146 2.42 -23.94 -4.66
CA ARG A 146 3.38 -23.37 -3.71
C ARG A 146 4.66 -22.91 -4.39
N LYS A 147 5.22 -23.73 -5.28
CA LYS A 147 6.40 -23.35 -6.08
C LYS A 147 6.12 -22.11 -6.93
N GLY A 148 4.90 -22.04 -7.49
CA GLY A 148 4.42 -20.87 -8.20
C GLY A 148 4.31 -19.64 -7.31
N ALA A 149 3.73 -19.76 -6.11
CA ALA A 149 3.66 -18.65 -5.16
C ALA A 149 5.06 -18.15 -4.74
N MET A 150 6.00 -19.07 -4.45
CA MET A 150 7.38 -18.71 -4.12
C MET A 150 8.11 -18.02 -5.28
N LEU A 151 7.92 -18.51 -6.52
CA LEU A 151 8.49 -17.86 -7.70
C LEU A 151 7.91 -16.45 -7.91
N PHE A 152 6.60 -16.31 -7.76
CA PHE A 152 5.92 -15.02 -7.84
C PHE A 152 6.46 -14.04 -6.79
N LEU A 153 6.55 -14.44 -5.52
CA LEU A 153 7.10 -13.61 -4.44
C LEU A 153 8.57 -13.25 -4.67
N ALA A 154 9.38 -14.18 -5.20
CA ALA A 154 10.77 -13.91 -5.54
C ALA A 154 10.89 -12.86 -6.66
N ILE A 155 10.10 -12.99 -7.73
CA ILE A 155 10.05 -12.01 -8.82
C ILE A 155 9.58 -10.65 -8.28
N SER A 156 8.51 -10.61 -7.48
CA SER A 156 8.03 -9.38 -6.85
C SER A 156 9.11 -8.70 -5.99
N THR A 157 9.84 -9.46 -5.17
CA THR A 157 10.94 -8.92 -4.35
C THR A 157 12.03 -8.27 -5.20
N LEU A 158 12.39 -8.88 -6.33
CA LEU A 158 13.37 -8.32 -7.27
C LEU A 158 12.88 -7.02 -7.92
N PHE A 159 11.62 -6.98 -8.35
CA PHE A 159 11.02 -5.77 -8.90
C PHE A 159 10.94 -4.64 -7.86
N GLU A 160 10.56 -4.94 -6.62
CA GLU A 160 10.52 -3.96 -5.54
C GLU A 160 11.92 -3.41 -5.23
N PHE A 161 12.93 -4.27 -5.17
CA PHE A 161 14.31 -3.84 -4.99
C PHE A 161 14.77 -2.93 -6.14
N LEU A 162 14.42 -3.26 -7.38
CA LEU A 162 14.67 -2.41 -8.54
C LEU A 162 13.94 -1.06 -8.42
N CYS A 163 12.71 -1.04 -7.94
CA CYS A 163 11.96 0.19 -7.65
C CYS A 163 12.68 1.07 -6.61
N VAL A 164 13.26 0.48 -5.57
CA VAL A 164 14.06 1.23 -4.58
C VAL A 164 15.30 1.85 -5.22
N LEU A 165 16.00 1.11 -6.09
CA LEU A 165 17.16 1.61 -6.81
C LEU A 165 16.80 2.74 -7.77
N LEU A 166 15.72 2.57 -8.56
CA LEU A 166 15.20 3.58 -9.46
C LEU A 166 14.83 4.86 -8.68
N TYR A 167 14.10 4.72 -7.58
CA TYR A 167 13.70 5.86 -6.76
C TYR A 167 14.89 6.55 -6.07
N THR A 168 15.85 5.78 -5.56
CA THR A 168 16.98 6.37 -4.80
C THR A 168 18.03 6.97 -5.72
N TYR A 169 18.29 6.37 -6.87
CA TYR A 169 19.41 6.72 -7.75
C TYR A 169 19.01 7.54 -8.97
N PHE A 170 17.92 7.17 -9.66
CA PHE A 170 17.49 7.84 -10.90
C PHE A 170 16.59 9.04 -10.63
N PHE A 171 15.62 8.91 -9.71
CA PHE A 171 14.65 9.97 -9.42
C PHE A 171 15.29 11.32 -9.02
N PRO A 172 16.33 11.38 -8.15
CA PRO A 172 16.96 12.65 -7.77
C PRO A 172 17.82 13.27 -8.88
N LYS A 173 18.20 12.47 -9.89
CA LYS A 173 19.05 12.92 -11.01
C LYS A 173 18.24 13.53 -12.15
N LEU A 174 16.93 13.33 -12.19
CA LEU A 174 16.09 13.86 -13.25
C LEU A 174 15.97 15.40 -13.15
N PRO A 175 16.23 16.15 -14.24
CA PRO A 175 16.20 17.61 -14.24
C PRO A 175 14.80 18.17 -13.98
N ILE A 176 13.75 17.45 -14.41
CA ILE A 176 12.35 17.80 -14.13
C ILE A 176 12.07 17.77 -12.61
N VAL A 177 12.59 16.77 -11.90
CA VAL A 177 12.42 16.62 -10.45
C VAL A 177 13.17 17.73 -9.71
N LYS A 178 14.35 18.12 -10.20
CA LYS A 178 15.10 19.27 -9.66
C LYS A 178 14.35 20.59 -9.84
N TYR A 179 13.78 20.82 -11.02
CA TYR A 179 12.99 22.03 -11.30
C TYR A 179 11.76 22.13 -10.40
N PHE A 180 10.96 21.06 -10.30
CA PHE A 180 9.77 21.08 -9.43
C PHE A 180 10.11 21.13 -7.95
N ARG A 181 11.20 20.50 -7.49
CA ARG A 181 11.67 20.69 -6.11
C ARG A 181 12.11 22.12 -5.84
N SER A 182 12.82 22.76 -6.77
CA SER A 182 13.15 24.18 -6.60
C SER A 182 11.91 25.07 -6.55
N LYS A 183 10.89 24.78 -7.37
CA LYS A 183 9.62 25.51 -7.37
C LYS A 183 8.80 25.29 -6.08
N ALA A 184 8.72 24.05 -5.60
CA ALA A 184 8.04 23.73 -4.34
C ALA A 184 8.77 24.30 -3.10
N ALA A 185 10.11 24.45 -3.16
CA ALA A 185 10.87 25.16 -2.15
C ALA A 185 10.59 26.68 -2.16
N LEU A 186 10.41 27.26 -3.35
CA LEU A 186 10.03 28.67 -3.51
C LEU A 186 8.59 28.94 -3.04
N GLU A 187 7.68 27.98 -3.18
CA GLU A 187 6.29 28.07 -2.68
C GLU A 187 6.18 27.81 -1.15
N GLY A 188 7.30 27.77 -0.42
CA GLY A 188 7.32 27.74 1.05
C GLY A 188 7.20 26.35 1.68
N SER A 189 7.35 25.27 0.89
CA SER A 189 7.28 23.89 1.41
C SER A 189 8.56 23.51 2.18
N LYS A 190 8.47 23.50 3.52
CA LYS A 190 9.59 23.14 4.43
C LYS A 190 10.13 21.72 4.20
N THR A 191 9.39 20.83 3.55
CA THR A 191 9.80 19.44 3.26
C THR A 191 10.84 19.35 2.14
N VAL A 192 11.04 20.42 1.36
CA VAL A 192 11.90 20.42 0.16
C VAL A 192 13.31 20.96 0.43
N GLN A 193 13.51 21.67 1.54
CA GLN A 193 14.81 22.24 1.93
C GLN A 193 15.90 21.16 2.10
N ALA A 194 15.55 20.02 2.70
CA ALA A 194 16.47 18.90 2.90
C ALA A 194 16.84 18.18 1.59
N ASP A 195 15.91 18.16 0.63
CA ASP A 195 16.12 17.57 -0.70
C ASP A 195 16.95 18.45 -1.62
N LEU A 196 16.85 19.78 -1.42
CA LEU A 196 17.64 20.78 -2.12
C LEU A 196 19.09 20.80 -1.61
N ALA A 197 19.29 20.64 -0.29
CA ALA A 197 20.61 20.45 0.32
C ALA A 197 21.30 19.16 -0.18
N ALA A 198 20.55 18.06 -0.32
CA ALA A 198 21.07 16.82 -0.90
C ALA A 198 21.35 16.91 -2.42
N ALA A 199 20.78 17.89 -3.10
CA ALA A 199 21.05 18.21 -4.51
C ALA A 199 22.20 19.23 -4.69
N GLY A 200 22.80 19.73 -3.61
CA GLY A 200 23.95 20.63 -3.63
C GLY A 200 23.63 22.10 -3.93
N ILE A 201 22.37 22.51 -3.83
CA ILE A 201 21.95 23.89 -4.13
C ILE A 201 21.74 24.61 -2.78
N GLN A 202 22.58 25.61 -2.49
CA GLN A 202 22.35 26.55 -1.40
C GLN A 202 21.42 27.67 -1.88
N THR A 203 20.30 27.86 -1.20
CA THR A 203 19.45 29.04 -1.41
C THR A 203 19.70 30.01 -0.26
N LYS A 204 20.10 31.23 -0.61
CA LYS A 204 20.16 32.37 0.31
C LYS A 204 18.74 32.66 0.83
N GLU A 205 18.65 32.94 2.12
CA GLU A 205 17.45 33.44 2.77
C GLU A 205 17.12 34.83 2.20
N ASP A 206 16.27 34.88 1.17
CA ASP A 206 15.62 36.13 0.78
C ASP A 206 14.15 36.06 1.20
N HIS A 207 13.83 36.88 2.19
CA HIS A 207 12.49 37.20 2.64
C HIS A 207 11.63 37.66 1.46
N ASN A 208 10.58 36.90 1.10
CA ASN A 208 9.38 37.55 0.57
C ASN A 208 8.11 36.71 0.76
N GLU A 209 7.08 37.39 1.27
CA GLU A 209 5.64 37.10 1.22
C GLU A 209 5.16 35.73 1.75
N GLN A 210 4.81 35.71 3.03
CA GLN A 210 3.98 34.67 3.66
C GLN A 210 2.61 34.60 2.96
N ASN A 211 2.46 33.71 1.97
CA ASN A 211 1.16 33.17 1.63
C ASN A 211 0.61 32.46 2.88
N GLU A 212 -0.46 32.98 3.47
CA GLU A 212 -1.13 32.38 4.62
C GLU A 212 -1.55 30.95 4.28
N ARG A 213 -0.83 29.97 4.83
CA ARG A 213 -1.18 28.56 4.71
C ARG A 213 -2.50 28.32 5.45
N LEU A 214 -3.58 28.06 4.71
CA LEU A 214 -4.86 27.66 5.29
C LEU A 214 -4.66 26.47 6.25
N SER A 215 -5.33 26.51 7.40
CA SER A 215 -5.22 25.45 8.39
C SER A 215 -5.80 24.14 7.83
N ASN A 216 -5.22 22.99 8.17
CA ASN A 216 -5.71 21.66 7.73
C ASN A 216 -7.23 21.48 7.97
N LYS A 217 -7.76 22.13 9.03
CA LYS A 217 -9.20 22.12 9.32
C LYS A 217 -10.03 22.91 8.30
N GLN A 218 -9.55 24.04 7.82
CA GLN A 218 -10.24 24.85 6.81
C GLN A 218 -10.21 24.15 5.44
N LEU A 219 -9.07 23.56 5.07
CA LEU A 219 -8.92 22.74 3.87
C LEU A 219 -9.85 21.51 3.87
N PHE A 220 -10.01 20.86 5.02
CA PHE A 220 -10.90 19.71 5.16
C PHE A 220 -12.39 20.11 5.07
N ILE A 221 -12.77 21.23 5.70
CA ILE A 221 -14.14 21.75 5.62
C ILE A 221 -14.48 22.20 4.19
N GLN A 222 -13.52 22.79 3.47
CA GLN A 222 -13.71 23.24 2.09
C GLN A 222 -13.82 22.06 1.11
N ASN A 223 -13.17 20.93 1.41
CA ASN A 223 -13.21 19.73 0.58
C ASN A 223 -14.08 18.62 1.19
N ILE A 224 -15.03 18.97 2.06
CA ILE A 224 -15.87 17.98 2.74
C ILE A 224 -16.69 17.16 1.76
N ASP A 225 -17.09 17.75 0.63
CA ASP A 225 -17.80 17.07 -0.45
C ASP A 225 -16.95 15.96 -1.06
N TYR A 226 -15.66 16.21 -1.34
CA TYR A 226 -14.72 15.18 -1.81
C TYR A 226 -14.45 14.12 -0.75
N ALA A 227 -14.38 14.50 0.54
CA ALA A 227 -14.19 13.56 1.63
C ALA A 227 -15.41 12.64 1.81
N LEU A 228 -16.63 13.18 1.67
CA LEU A 228 -17.87 12.42 1.69
C LEU A 228 -17.99 11.50 0.47
N ASP A 229 -17.60 11.98 -0.71
CA ASP A 229 -17.60 11.18 -1.94
C ASP A 229 -16.58 10.03 -1.83
N LEU A 230 -15.38 10.29 -1.33
CA LEU A 230 -14.38 9.26 -1.03
C LEU A 230 -14.89 8.26 0.01
N PHE A 231 -15.56 8.73 1.07
CA PHE A 231 -16.17 7.87 2.08
C PHE A 231 -17.27 7.00 1.50
N LEU A 232 -18.15 7.55 0.64
CA LEU A 232 -19.21 6.82 -0.04
C LEU A 232 -18.65 5.77 -1.01
N ILE A 233 -17.63 6.12 -1.81
CA ILE A 233 -16.91 5.18 -2.67
C ILE A 233 -16.29 4.07 -1.84
N TYR A 234 -15.73 4.40 -0.68
CA TYR A 234 -15.12 3.43 0.21
C TYR A 234 -16.13 2.47 0.82
N VAL A 235 -17.27 2.98 1.31
CA VAL A 235 -18.40 2.17 1.80
C VAL A 235 -18.95 1.28 0.69
N LEU A 236 -19.13 1.81 -0.53
CA LEU A 236 -19.57 1.06 -1.69
C LEU A 236 -18.58 -0.05 -2.05
N THR A 237 -17.28 0.26 -2.07
CA THR A 237 -16.22 -0.71 -2.36
C THR A 237 -16.16 -1.78 -1.27
N LEU A 238 -16.29 -1.42 0.01
CA LEU A 238 -16.40 -2.36 1.13
C LEU A 238 -17.73 -3.12 1.16
N SER A 239 -18.75 -2.68 0.42
CA SER A 239 -19.99 -3.42 0.22
C SER A 239 -19.88 -4.43 -0.93
N ILE A 240 -18.99 -4.19 -1.90
CA ILE A 240 -18.81 -5.03 -3.10
C ILE A 240 -17.67 -6.04 -2.91
N PHE A 241 -16.54 -5.63 -2.30
CA PHE A 241 -15.27 -6.37 -2.36
C PHE A 241 -14.92 -7.24 -1.14
N PRO A 242 -15.75 -7.22 -0.10
CA PRO A 242 -16.12 -8.43 0.63
C PRO A 242 -17.65 -8.53 0.62
N GLY A 243 -18.21 -9.65 0.17
CA GLY A 243 -19.64 -9.94 0.22
C GLY A 243 -20.18 -10.08 1.66
N PHE A 244 -19.99 -9.07 2.51
CA PHE A 244 -20.51 -9.00 3.87
C PHE A 244 -22.05 -8.95 3.88
N LEU A 245 -22.65 -8.47 2.78
CA LEU A 245 -24.10 -8.49 2.55
C LEU A 245 -24.61 -9.78 1.90
N TYR A 246 -23.76 -10.53 1.18
CA TYR A 246 -24.19 -11.76 0.49
C TYR A 246 -24.12 -13.00 1.41
N GLU A 247 -23.36 -12.94 2.50
CA GLU A 247 -23.28 -14.02 3.49
C GLU A 247 -24.56 -14.12 4.35
N ASN A 248 -25.31 -13.03 4.52
CA ASN A 248 -26.52 -12.99 5.37
C ASN A 248 -27.82 -13.39 4.65
N THR A 249 -27.76 -13.78 3.37
CA THR A 249 -28.92 -14.31 2.65
C THR A 249 -28.93 -15.84 2.53
N GLY A 250 -27.91 -16.54 3.05
CA GLY A 250 -27.87 -18.01 3.10
C GLY A 250 -28.72 -18.64 4.22
N GLU A 251 -29.09 -17.87 5.25
CA GLU A 251 -29.91 -18.33 6.40
C GLU A 251 -31.43 -18.21 6.16
N HIS A 252 -31.86 -17.61 5.04
CA HIS A 252 -33.26 -17.64 4.64
C HIS A 252 -33.45 -18.54 3.44
N LYS A 253 -33.95 -19.76 3.73
CA LYS A 253 -34.65 -20.61 2.76
C LYS A 253 -35.66 -19.75 2.01
N LEU A 254 -35.33 -19.36 0.79
CA LEU A 254 -36.34 -19.02 -0.19
C LEU A 254 -37.05 -20.35 -0.52
N GLY A 255 -38.15 -20.63 0.19
CA GLY A 255 -39.18 -21.54 -0.32
C GLY A 255 -39.62 -21.04 -1.70
N THR A 256 -39.95 -21.89 -2.67
CA THR A 256 -40.49 -23.26 -2.64
C THR A 256 -39.87 -24.05 -3.77
#